data_AF-A0A8T5BJI6-F1
#
_entry.id   AF-A0A8T5BJI6-F1
#
_cell.length_a   1.000
_cell.length_b   1.000
_cell.length_c   1.000
_cell.angle_alpha   90.00
_cell.angle_beta   90.00
_cell.angle_gamma   90.00
#
_symmetry.space_group_name_H-M   'P 1'
#
loop_
_entity.id
_entity.type
_entity.pdbx_description
1 polymer ?
#
loop_
_entity_poly.entity_id
_entity_poly.type
_entity_poly.pdbx_seq_one_letter_code
_entity_poly.pdbx_strand_id
1 'polypeptide(L)'
;MKAVVDHFRRIYSERYQLKVFEKSVVKKKGSIFFMIHTGLWKKLVIISPVSRQNLGMEIDVAESNEFNLKGKSYRYIVCPCNHKNACVLRKMFPFTRPRTAGLKAAVGLGDRIGLVTPGHIRAVKAGVFPVFAQQSVRELSRTGRTFNDVLDDVTWAVFQEGYREGFGADADHLKSIEDVDKAISAGYTMFTVDPSEYVDNNVERYSLKELEEKFAALPWCDLGCDIEGFQKIYDGKKVTIGDDFFVITRQSLFKMAVKYSAAIAFAAKVFRHIKKVLGQEVFDFEMSVDETDVPTSPLEHAFIALELKRLNVKATSLALRFVGKFEKAIDYMGDLEEFEGSFKKHVSIAKSLGPYKISIHSGSDKFSVFPILGRLASDMIHLKTAGTSYLESLRIVARYDPSLFRELVSFALQRFAEDRKAYDVTTDLSHIPPPNNVLDCDLEKTYLDERNGRQLLHITYGSVLTIKKASGEWVYRDRILRCLMEHEYELYETVAKHLRRHVEAIWS
;
A
#
# COMPACT_ATOMS: atom_id res chain seq x y z
N MET A 1 22.42 9.79 28.43
CA MET A 1 21.14 9.76 27.69
C MET A 1 20.03 9.27 28.61
N LYS A 2 20.06 7.99 29.03
CA LYS A 2 19.10 7.39 29.97
C LYS A 2 18.75 8.27 31.17
N ALA A 3 19.74 8.72 31.95
CA ALA A 3 19.51 9.60 33.11
C ALA A 3 18.75 10.91 32.81
N VAL A 4 18.93 11.49 31.61
CA VAL A 4 18.23 12.72 31.19
C VAL A 4 16.77 12.42 30.86
N VAL A 5 16.53 11.32 30.14
CA VAL A 5 15.19 10.85 29.79
C VAL A 5 14.43 10.42 31.05
N ASP A 6 15.06 9.71 31.97
CA ASP A 6 14.46 9.28 33.25
C ASP A 6 14.14 10.47 34.16
N HIS A 7 14.94 11.54 34.09
CA HIS A 7 14.63 12.78 34.80
C HIS A 7 13.43 13.50 34.17
N PHE A 8 13.40 13.63 32.83
CA PHE A 8 12.25 14.14 32.10
C PHE A 8 10.96 13.36 32.43
N ARG A 9 11.03 12.03 32.45
CA ARG A 9 9.88 11.18 32.79
C ARG A 9 9.27 11.55 34.13
N ARG A 10 10.12 11.70 35.16
CA ARG A 10 9.67 12.06 36.51
C ARG A 10 8.94 13.41 36.50
N ILE A 11 9.59 14.47 36.03
CA ILE A 11 9.01 15.82 36.05
C ILE A 11 7.76 15.95 35.18
N TYR A 12 7.69 15.24 34.06
CA TYR A 12 6.55 15.32 33.14
C TYR A 12 5.38 14.45 33.62
N SER A 13 5.67 13.33 34.28
CA SER A 13 4.66 12.44 34.87
C SER A 13 3.88 13.05 36.03
N GLU A 14 4.41 14.12 36.66
CA GLU A 14 3.69 14.88 37.69
C GLU A 14 2.44 15.60 37.13
N ARG A 15 2.41 15.86 35.82
CA ARG A 15 1.33 16.61 35.15
C ARG A 15 0.50 15.76 34.19
N TYR A 16 1.09 14.70 33.64
CA TYR A 16 0.47 13.91 32.58
C TYR A 16 0.75 12.42 32.77
N GLN A 17 -0.26 11.57 32.48
CA GLN A 17 -0.01 10.14 32.31
C GLN A 17 0.90 9.94 31.09
N LEU A 18 2.10 9.43 31.34
CA LEU A 18 3.19 9.40 30.37
C LEU A 18 3.63 7.97 30.08
N LYS A 19 3.74 7.64 28.81
CA LYS A 19 4.53 6.49 28.33
C LYS A 19 5.61 6.98 27.38
N VAL A 20 6.82 6.42 27.50
CA VAL A 20 7.92 6.70 26.57
C VAL A 20 8.13 5.51 25.66
N PHE A 21 8.22 5.75 24.35
CA PHE A 21 8.57 4.72 23.38
C PHE A 21 10.07 4.50 23.39
N GLU A 22 10.55 3.52 24.14
CA GLU A 22 11.99 3.31 24.39
C GLU A 22 12.83 3.17 23.11
N LYS A 23 12.29 2.51 22.08
CA LYS A 23 12.98 2.33 20.79
C LYS A 23 13.15 3.63 20.00
N SER A 24 12.37 4.66 20.30
CA SER A 24 12.46 5.98 19.65
C SER A 24 13.58 6.86 20.20
N VAL A 25 14.20 6.49 21.31
CA VAL A 25 15.22 7.31 21.97
C VAL A 25 16.49 7.34 21.13
N VAL A 26 16.78 8.49 20.52
CA VAL A 26 17.95 8.71 19.67
C VAL A 26 18.68 10.01 20.04
N LYS A 27 20.01 9.98 19.99
CA LYS A 27 20.85 11.17 20.15
C LYS A 27 21.33 11.67 18.79
N LYS A 28 21.16 12.95 18.51
CA LYS A 28 21.72 13.60 17.31
C LYS A 28 22.16 15.02 17.62
N LYS A 29 23.38 15.39 17.17
CA LYS A 29 23.98 16.71 17.40
C LYS A 29 23.84 17.19 18.86
N GLY A 30 24.09 16.30 19.82
CA GLY A 30 24.05 16.57 21.26
C GLY A 30 22.66 16.72 21.89
N SER A 31 21.59 16.67 21.10
CA SER A 31 20.21 16.64 21.56
C SER A 31 19.68 15.20 21.58
N ILE A 32 18.71 14.95 22.46
CA ILE A 32 18.02 13.65 22.60
C ILE A 32 16.60 13.83 22.07
N PHE A 33 16.18 12.94 21.20
CA PHE A 33 14.85 12.91 20.59
C PHE A 33 14.17 11.60 20.99
N PHE A 34 12.89 11.65 21.32
CA PHE A 34 12.09 10.45 21.59
C PHE A 34 10.60 10.78 21.50
N MET A 35 9.78 9.79 21.20
CA MET A 35 8.34 9.90 21.24
C MET A 35 7.79 9.52 22.61
N ILE A 36 6.70 10.19 22.97
CA ILE A 36 5.91 9.92 24.16
C ILE A 36 4.43 9.75 23.78
N HIS A 37 3.70 9.10 24.67
CA HIS A 37 2.24 9.01 24.64
C HIS A 37 1.69 9.72 25.88
N THR A 38 0.76 10.65 25.67
CA THR A 38 0.09 11.43 26.73
C THR A 38 -1.41 11.49 26.45
N GLY A 39 -2.24 10.84 27.27
CA GLY A 39 -3.66 10.69 26.96
C GLY A 39 -3.86 9.83 25.72
N LEU A 40 -4.52 10.34 24.67
CA LEU A 40 -4.65 9.68 23.35
C LEU A 40 -3.61 10.15 22.33
N TRP A 41 -2.72 11.08 22.70
CA TRP A 41 -1.89 11.80 21.74
C TRP A 41 -0.43 11.42 21.85
N LYS A 42 0.18 11.16 20.69
CA LYS A 42 1.62 11.00 20.54
C LYS A 42 2.29 12.34 20.35
N LYS A 43 3.44 12.54 20.99
CA LYS A 43 4.23 13.77 20.89
C LYS A 43 5.72 13.44 20.73
N LEU A 44 6.44 14.32 20.05
CA LEU A 44 7.90 14.27 19.97
C LEU A 44 8.48 15.13 21.09
N VAL A 45 9.44 14.60 21.83
CA VAL A 45 10.22 15.33 22.83
C VAL A 45 11.63 15.50 22.33
N ILE A 46 12.15 16.72 22.46
CA ILE A 46 13.55 17.06 22.15
C ILE A 46 14.18 17.69 23.38
N ILE A 47 15.26 17.10 23.89
CA ILE A 47 16.01 17.61 25.04
C ILE A 47 17.41 18.02 24.60
N SER A 48 17.80 19.27 24.88
CA SER A 48 19.09 19.83 24.51
C SER A 48 19.75 20.55 25.71
N PRO A 49 21.08 20.57 25.83
CA PRO A 49 21.75 21.46 26.78
C PRO A 49 21.42 22.93 26.47
N VAL A 50 21.13 23.74 27.50
CA VAL A 50 20.81 25.18 27.32
C VAL A 50 21.97 25.95 26.71
N SER A 51 23.21 25.51 26.96
CA SER A 51 24.43 26.10 26.41
C SER A 51 24.61 25.91 24.90
N ARG A 52 23.71 25.17 24.22
CA ARG A 52 23.74 25.01 22.76
C ARG A 52 22.74 25.94 22.11
N GLN A 53 23.19 26.64 21.07
CA GLN A 53 22.30 27.37 20.17
C GLN A 53 21.25 26.43 19.56
N ASN A 54 20.08 27.02 19.27
CA ASN A 54 18.93 26.35 18.69
C ASN A 54 19.35 25.52 17.46
N LEU A 55 18.77 24.35 17.26
CA LEU A 55 19.17 23.41 16.19
C LEU A 55 18.95 23.96 14.75
N GLY A 56 18.54 25.21 14.60
CA GLY A 56 18.15 25.83 13.33
C GLY A 56 16.91 25.18 12.74
N MET A 57 16.06 24.59 13.58
CA MET A 57 14.89 23.84 13.16
C MET A 57 13.62 24.70 13.27
N GLU A 58 12.90 24.80 12.16
CA GLU A 58 11.53 25.33 12.15
C GLU A 58 10.54 24.23 12.56
N ILE A 59 10.47 23.95 13.85
CA ILE A 59 9.58 22.94 14.43
C ILE A 59 8.45 23.62 15.20
N ASP A 60 7.23 23.10 15.09
CA ASP A 60 6.12 23.55 15.93
C ASP A 60 6.29 23.01 17.35
N VAL A 61 6.15 23.88 18.33
CA VAL A 61 6.34 23.58 19.75
C VAL A 61 5.03 23.80 20.48
N ALA A 62 4.55 22.77 21.19
CA ALA A 62 3.38 22.86 22.05
C ALA A 62 3.75 23.28 23.49
N GLU A 63 4.92 22.84 23.97
CA GLU A 63 5.39 23.12 25.33
C GLU A 63 6.92 23.21 25.34
N SER A 64 7.47 24.07 26.20
CA SER A 64 8.91 24.13 26.45
C SER A 64 9.20 24.46 27.90
N ASN A 65 10.20 23.81 28.49
CA ASN A 65 10.66 24.14 29.84
C ASN A 65 12.13 23.74 30.05
N GLU A 66 12.71 24.15 31.17
CA GLU A 66 14.09 23.86 31.54
C GLU A 66 14.17 23.07 32.85
N PHE A 67 15.21 22.25 32.99
CA PHE A 67 15.52 21.54 34.23
C PHE A 67 17.02 21.39 34.42
N ASN A 68 17.43 21.24 35.68
CA ASN A 68 18.81 21.00 36.06
C ASN A 68 19.02 19.54 36.42
N LEU A 69 20.06 18.92 35.86
CA LEU A 69 20.46 17.56 36.20
C LEU A 69 21.98 17.49 36.34
N LYS A 70 22.46 17.11 37.53
CA LYS A 70 23.89 16.95 37.84
C LYS A 70 24.73 18.19 37.47
N GLY A 71 24.26 19.39 37.86
CA GLY A 71 24.94 20.66 37.61
C GLY A 71 24.92 21.13 36.15
N LYS A 72 24.09 20.52 35.29
CA LYS A 72 23.90 20.94 33.89
C LYS A 72 22.44 21.32 33.65
N SER A 73 22.23 22.43 32.95
CA SER A 73 20.90 22.89 32.54
C SER A 73 20.51 22.33 31.17
N TYR A 74 19.31 21.77 31.10
CA TYR A 74 18.71 21.21 29.91
C TYR A 74 17.40 21.93 29.60
N ARG A 75 17.10 22.12 28.32
CA ARG A 75 15.79 22.54 27.83
C ARG A 75 15.12 21.35 27.15
N TYR A 76 13.87 21.07 27.51
CA TYR A 76 13.01 20.19 26.72
C TYR A 76 11.99 21.01 25.94
N ILE A 77 11.65 20.53 24.75
CA ILE A 77 10.48 20.97 24.00
C ILE A 77 9.61 19.75 23.66
N VAL A 78 8.30 19.92 23.72
CA VAL A 78 7.29 18.94 23.35
C VAL A 78 6.60 19.44 22.09
N CYS A 79 6.62 18.62 21.05
CA CYS A 79 6.20 18.98 19.70
C CYS A 79 5.02 18.07 19.29
N PRO A 80 3.97 18.60 18.64
CA PRO A 80 2.91 17.77 18.08
C PRO A 80 3.44 16.88 16.95
N CYS A 81 2.83 15.71 16.76
CA CYS A 81 3.12 14.84 15.62
C CYS A 81 2.32 15.29 14.39
N ASN A 82 2.64 16.46 13.83
CA ASN A 82 1.98 17.04 12.66
C ASN A 82 2.85 16.96 11.39
N HIS A 83 2.29 17.31 10.23
CA HIS A 83 2.99 17.27 8.95
C HIS A 83 4.29 18.09 8.91
N LYS A 84 4.26 19.33 9.43
CA LYS A 84 5.44 20.20 9.46
C LYS A 84 6.57 19.56 10.24
N ASN A 85 6.27 19.01 11.42
CA ASN A 85 7.26 18.33 12.26
C ASN A 85 7.73 17.00 11.66
N ALA A 86 6.87 16.27 10.95
CA ALA A 86 7.24 15.06 10.22
C ALA A 86 8.23 15.37 9.08
N CYS A 87 7.98 16.44 8.32
CA CYS A 87 8.91 16.96 7.31
C CYS A 87 10.29 17.30 7.90
N VAL A 88 10.31 17.97 9.05
CA VAL A 88 11.56 18.25 9.79
C VAL A 88 12.25 16.96 10.23
N LEU A 89 11.49 15.96 10.71
CA LEU A 89 12.01 14.67 11.11
C LEU A 89 12.67 13.93 9.93
N ARG A 90 12.03 13.89 8.76
CA ARG A 90 12.56 13.30 7.52
C ARG A 90 13.87 13.94 7.07
N LYS A 91 14.00 15.27 7.18
CA LYS A 91 15.26 15.98 6.89
C LYS A 91 16.37 15.62 7.88
N MET A 92 16.01 15.45 9.15
CA MET A 92 16.98 15.15 10.21
C MET A 92 17.38 13.68 10.25
N PHE A 93 16.46 12.76 10.03
CA PHE A 93 16.67 11.34 10.24
C PHE A 93 16.35 10.62 8.94
N PRO A 94 17.35 10.37 8.06
CA PRO A 94 17.11 9.79 6.74
C PRO A 94 16.34 8.45 6.76
N PHE A 95 16.42 7.69 7.85
CA PHE A 95 15.67 6.45 8.03
C PHE A 95 14.15 6.65 8.18
N THR A 96 13.68 7.88 8.41
CA THR A 96 12.26 8.23 8.43
C THR A 96 11.76 8.76 7.09
N ARG A 97 12.64 8.92 6.07
CA ARG A 97 12.27 9.22 4.68
C ARG A 97 12.14 7.90 3.91
N PRO A 98 11.17 7.77 2.98
CA PRO A 98 11.06 6.59 2.14
C PRO A 98 12.24 6.49 1.16
N ARG A 99 12.50 5.28 0.68
CA ARG A 99 13.49 4.97 -0.37
C ARG A 99 12.94 3.89 -1.29
N THR A 100 13.53 3.77 -2.47
CA THR A 100 13.15 2.72 -3.43
C THR A 100 13.52 1.33 -2.95
N ALA A 101 12.66 0.36 -3.26
CA ALA A 101 12.91 -1.06 -3.13
C ALA A 101 13.80 -1.57 -4.27
N GLY A 102 13.65 -0.98 -5.47
CA GLY A 102 14.20 -1.51 -6.70
C GLY A 102 13.64 -2.91 -6.98
N LEU A 103 14.53 -3.82 -7.35
CA LEU A 103 14.19 -5.20 -7.71
C LEU A 103 14.14 -6.18 -6.52
N LYS A 104 14.30 -5.70 -5.29
CA LYS A 104 14.17 -6.54 -4.09
C LYS A 104 12.72 -7.00 -3.92
N ALA A 105 12.55 -8.25 -3.51
CA ALA A 105 11.27 -8.74 -3.00
C ALA A 105 10.69 -7.75 -1.99
N ALA A 106 9.41 -7.45 -2.13
CA ALA A 106 8.76 -6.38 -1.38
C ALA A 106 7.38 -6.79 -0.88
N VAL A 107 6.96 -6.18 0.22
CA VAL A 107 5.61 -6.33 0.75
C VAL A 107 5.00 -4.94 0.99
N GLY A 108 3.90 -4.70 0.27
CA GLY A 108 2.99 -3.58 0.43
C GLY A 108 2.12 -3.75 1.67
N LEU A 109 2.20 -2.80 2.59
CA LEU A 109 1.57 -2.85 3.90
C LEU A 109 0.69 -1.61 4.08
N GLY A 110 -0.37 -1.51 3.27
CA GLY A 110 -1.26 -0.36 3.29
C GLY A 110 -2.04 -0.21 4.60
N ASP A 111 -2.17 1.02 5.05
CA ASP A 111 -2.88 1.39 6.27
C ASP A 111 -3.94 2.46 5.97
N ARG A 112 -5.21 2.07 6.04
CA ARG A 112 -6.37 2.96 5.83
C ARG A 112 -6.72 3.80 7.06
N ILE A 113 -6.22 3.42 8.24
CA ILE A 113 -6.53 4.01 9.54
C ILE A 113 -5.46 5.02 9.97
N GLY A 114 -4.19 4.76 9.63
CA GLY A 114 -3.05 5.59 10.01
C GLY A 114 -2.43 5.25 11.37
N LEU A 115 -2.79 4.10 11.96
CA LEU A 115 -2.34 3.71 13.30
C LEU A 115 -1.55 2.38 13.32
N VAL A 116 -1.56 1.58 12.26
CA VAL A 116 -1.15 0.17 12.35
C VAL A 116 0.27 -0.11 11.86
N THR A 117 0.97 0.89 11.31
CA THR A 117 2.37 0.72 10.86
C THR A 117 3.32 0.16 11.93
N PRO A 118 3.20 0.44 13.24
CA PRO A 118 4.00 -0.26 14.25
C PRO A 118 3.78 -1.79 14.26
N GLY A 119 2.54 -2.25 14.02
CA GLY A 119 2.23 -3.67 13.81
C GLY A 119 2.83 -4.22 12.51
N HIS A 120 2.81 -3.42 11.44
CA HIS A 120 3.50 -3.75 10.18
C HIS A 120 5.00 -3.97 10.38
N ILE A 121 5.68 -3.05 11.07
CA ILE A 121 7.12 -3.15 11.39
C ILE A 121 7.44 -4.43 12.15
N ARG A 122 6.57 -4.87 13.06
CA ARG A 122 6.73 -6.12 13.82
C ARG A 122 6.43 -7.39 13.02
N ALA A 123 5.87 -7.26 11.81
CA ALA A 123 5.58 -8.39 10.93
C ALA A 123 6.61 -8.60 9.82
N VAL A 124 7.34 -7.55 9.45
CA VAL A 124 8.33 -7.61 8.36
C VAL A 124 9.46 -8.58 8.71
N LYS A 125 9.85 -9.41 7.74
CA LYS A 125 10.98 -10.34 7.82
C LYS A 125 12.22 -9.71 7.17
N ALA A 126 13.40 -9.99 7.73
CA ALA A 126 14.66 -9.62 7.12
C ALA A 126 14.76 -10.14 5.67
N GLY A 127 15.26 -9.31 4.75
CA GLY A 127 15.40 -9.65 3.33
C GLY A 127 14.19 -9.30 2.45
N VAL A 128 13.04 -8.98 3.03
CA VAL A 128 11.86 -8.48 2.30
C VAL A 128 11.72 -6.99 2.57
N PHE A 129 11.66 -6.18 1.51
CA PHE A 129 11.59 -4.73 1.64
C PHE A 129 10.16 -4.26 1.94
N PRO A 130 9.90 -3.55 3.06
CA PRO A 130 8.56 -3.10 3.37
C PRO A 130 8.21 -1.80 2.65
N VAL A 131 7.02 -1.77 2.06
CA VAL A 131 6.37 -0.56 1.54
C VAL A 131 5.25 -0.19 2.50
N PHE A 132 5.59 0.56 3.55
CA PHE A 132 4.65 0.93 4.62
C PHE A 132 3.67 2.02 4.20
N ALA A 133 4.13 3.01 3.43
CA ALA A 133 3.27 4.10 2.98
C ALA A 133 2.62 3.69 1.65
N GLN A 134 1.51 2.96 1.72
CA GLN A 134 0.78 2.52 0.53
C GLN A 134 -0.71 2.81 0.69
N GLN A 135 -1.24 3.65 -0.20
CA GLN A 135 -2.69 3.79 -0.41
C GLN A 135 -2.95 4.17 -1.85
N SER A 136 -4.07 3.67 -2.38
CA SER A 136 -4.57 4.08 -3.68
C SER A 136 -5.28 5.44 -3.63
N VAL A 137 -5.36 6.13 -4.76
CA VAL A 137 -6.17 7.37 -4.88
C VAL A 137 -7.63 7.13 -4.45
N ARG A 138 -8.18 5.95 -4.78
CA ARG A 138 -9.51 5.50 -4.35
C ARG A 138 -9.63 5.44 -2.83
N GLU A 139 -8.63 4.88 -2.15
CA GLU A 139 -8.60 4.78 -0.69
C GLU A 139 -8.40 6.14 -0.02
N LEU A 140 -7.56 7.01 -0.56
CA LEU A 140 -7.38 8.38 -0.06
C LEU A 140 -8.70 9.15 -0.10
N SER A 141 -9.39 9.14 -1.24
CA SER A 141 -10.71 9.75 -1.39
C SER A 141 -11.74 9.16 -0.41
N ARG A 142 -11.81 7.82 -0.33
CA ARG A 142 -12.75 7.12 0.55
C ARG A 142 -12.44 7.24 2.04
N THR A 143 -11.23 7.62 2.42
CA THR A 143 -10.87 7.87 3.83
C THR A 143 -10.77 9.35 4.14
N GLY A 144 -10.93 10.24 3.16
CA GLY A 144 -10.70 11.68 3.34
C GLY A 144 -9.28 11.97 3.84
N ARG A 145 -8.29 11.20 3.37
CA ARG A 145 -6.87 11.35 3.69
C ARG A 145 -6.10 11.80 2.45
N THR A 146 -4.88 12.24 2.66
CA THR A 146 -3.94 12.68 1.63
C THR A 146 -2.67 11.83 1.63
N PHE A 147 -1.89 11.91 0.55
CA PHE A 147 -0.57 11.27 0.49
C PHE A 147 0.35 11.70 1.64
N ASN A 148 0.24 12.96 2.10
CA ASN A 148 0.99 13.48 3.24
C ASN A 148 0.62 12.77 4.54
N ASP A 149 -0.67 12.59 4.82
CA ASP A 149 -1.14 11.92 6.04
C ASP A 149 -0.56 10.50 6.13
N VAL A 150 -0.61 9.75 5.03
CA VAL A 150 -0.07 8.39 4.96
C VAL A 150 1.43 8.36 5.22
N LEU A 151 2.19 9.27 4.60
CA LEU A 151 3.64 9.29 4.78
C LEU A 151 4.05 9.77 6.17
N ASP A 152 3.29 10.69 6.76
CA ASP A 152 3.51 11.20 8.10
C ASP A 152 3.26 10.12 9.15
N ASP A 153 2.17 9.36 9.03
CA ASP A 153 1.87 8.24 9.93
C ASP A 153 3.02 7.22 9.95
N VAL A 154 3.54 6.86 8.76
CA VAL A 154 4.69 5.97 8.64
C VAL A 154 5.96 6.60 9.22
N THR A 155 6.20 7.89 8.96
CA THR A 155 7.35 8.64 9.48
C THR A 155 7.39 8.59 11.01
N TRP A 156 6.25 8.78 11.67
CA TRP A 156 6.13 8.68 13.11
C TRP A 156 6.28 7.25 13.59
N ALA A 157 5.68 6.26 12.91
CA ALA A 157 5.76 4.86 13.30
C ALA A 157 7.19 4.29 13.24
N VAL A 158 7.95 4.58 12.17
CA VAL A 158 9.34 4.10 12.06
C VAL A 158 10.25 4.77 13.09
N PHE A 159 9.98 6.04 13.43
CA PHE A 159 10.68 6.70 14.53
C PHE A 159 10.31 6.11 15.89
N GLN A 160 9.02 5.86 16.14
CA GLN A 160 8.48 5.25 17.34
C GLN A 160 9.11 3.88 17.63
N GLU A 161 9.14 3.00 16.63
CA GLU A 161 9.68 1.64 16.73
C GLU A 161 11.20 1.58 16.56
N GLY A 162 11.85 2.72 16.28
CA GLY A 162 13.30 2.76 16.02
C GLY A 162 13.72 1.96 14.78
N TYR A 163 12.80 1.76 13.83
CA TYR A 163 13.04 1.00 12.61
C TYR A 163 13.94 1.78 11.65
N ARG A 164 15.10 1.23 11.30
CA ARG A 164 16.16 1.92 10.55
C ARG A 164 16.55 1.25 9.23
N GLU A 165 15.94 0.11 8.92
CA GLU A 165 16.27 -0.67 7.73
C GLU A 165 15.67 -0.07 6.45
N GLY A 166 14.91 1.02 6.56
CA GLY A 166 14.32 1.77 5.44
C GLY A 166 13.06 1.13 4.87
N PHE A 167 12.22 1.95 4.27
CA PHE A 167 10.90 1.55 3.78
C PHE A 167 10.54 2.29 2.48
N GLY A 168 9.55 1.78 1.75
CA GLY A 168 9.01 2.39 0.54
C GLY A 168 7.72 3.17 0.78
N ALA A 169 7.45 4.09 -0.14
CA ALA A 169 6.18 4.80 -0.24
C ALA A 169 5.62 4.66 -1.66
N ASP A 170 4.52 3.91 -1.81
CA ASP A 170 3.86 3.58 -3.07
C ASP A 170 2.53 4.34 -3.21
N ALA A 171 2.48 5.19 -4.23
CA ALA A 171 1.29 5.89 -4.64
C ALA A 171 0.53 4.96 -5.59
N ASP A 172 -0.47 4.28 -5.04
CA ASP A 172 -1.07 3.12 -5.66
C ASP A 172 -2.22 3.50 -6.61
N HIS A 173 -2.44 2.71 -7.67
CA HIS A 173 -3.48 2.92 -8.68
C HIS A 173 -3.63 4.38 -9.19
N LEU A 174 -2.52 4.99 -9.63
CA LEU A 174 -2.50 6.32 -10.23
C LEU A 174 -3.08 6.30 -11.64
N LYS A 175 -4.11 7.11 -11.88
CA LYS A 175 -4.82 7.24 -13.16
C LYS A 175 -4.62 8.58 -13.85
N SER A 176 -4.01 9.55 -13.18
CA SER A 176 -3.84 10.91 -13.67
C SER A 176 -2.44 11.46 -13.39
N ILE A 177 -1.98 12.40 -14.23
CA ILE A 177 -0.73 13.13 -13.99
C ILE A 177 -0.83 14.04 -12.76
N GLU A 178 -2.03 14.56 -12.46
CA GLU A 178 -2.25 15.40 -11.30
C GLU A 178 -2.00 14.64 -9.99
N ASP A 179 -2.48 13.39 -9.88
CA ASP A 179 -2.25 12.59 -8.68
C ASP A 179 -0.79 12.13 -8.58
N VAL A 180 -0.11 11.94 -9.71
CA VAL A 180 1.34 11.72 -9.77
C VAL A 180 2.08 12.92 -9.18
N ASP A 181 1.72 14.14 -9.56
CA ASP A 181 2.35 15.36 -9.04
C ASP A 181 2.11 15.56 -7.54
N LYS A 182 0.92 15.22 -7.05
CA LYS A 182 0.62 15.20 -5.60
C LYS A 182 1.49 14.19 -4.87
N ALA A 183 1.65 12.98 -5.41
CA ALA A 183 2.49 11.94 -4.82
C ALA A 183 3.99 12.31 -4.82
N ILE A 184 4.49 12.88 -5.92
CA ILE A 184 5.87 13.40 -6.01
C ILE A 184 6.09 14.49 -4.96
N SER A 185 5.16 15.44 -4.86
CA SER A 185 5.25 16.55 -3.90
C SER A 185 5.23 16.07 -2.44
N ALA A 186 4.49 14.99 -2.14
CA ALA A 186 4.47 14.36 -0.83
C ALA A 186 5.77 13.59 -0.51
N GLY A 187 6.58 13.25 -1.52
CA GLY A 187 7.86 12.54 -1.35
C GLY A 187 7.77 11.03 -1.54
N TYR A 188 6.81 10.55 -2.34
CA TYR A 188 6.68 9.13 -2.68
C TYR A 188 7.83 8.66 -3.56
N THR A 189 8.13 7.35 -3.49
CA THR A 189 9.30 6.74 -4.13
C THR A 189 8.95 5.60 -5.07
N MET A 190 7.70 5.14 -5.02
CA MET A 190 7.12 4.15 -5.92
C MET A 190 5.81 4.70 -6.48
N PHE A 191 5.60 4.49 -7.78
CA PHE A 191 4.42 4.95 -8.50
C PHE A 191 3.80 3.77 -9.24
N THR A 192 2.61 3.37 -8.82
CA THR A 192 1.84 2.32 -9.49
C THR A 192 0.82 2.96 -10.41
N VAL A 193 1.08 2.89 -11.71
CA VAL A 193 0.18 3.42 -12.74
C VAL A 193 -0.84 2.37 -13.10
N ASP A 194 -2.10 2.76 -13.05
CA ASP A 194 -3.25 1.95 -13.44
C ASP A 194 -3.83 2.49 -14.75
N PRO A 195 -3.37 1.99 -15.91
CA PRO A 195 -3.92 2.33 -17.20
C PRO A 195 -5.15 1.50 -17.59
N SER A 196 -5.86 0.85 -16.66
CA SER A 196 -7.00 -0.04 -16.94
C SER A 196 -8.09 0.61 -17.83
N GLU A 197 -8.31 1.91 -17.70
CA GLU A 197 -9.28 2.67 -18.52
C GLU A 197 -8.90 2.72 -20.01
N TYR A 198 -7.63 2.49 -20.33
CA TYR A 198 -7.11 2.42 -21.69
C TYR A 198 -6.97 0.97 -22.21
N VAL A 199 -7.40 -0.03 -21.43
CA VAL A 199 -7.40 -1.44 -21.83
C VAL A 199 -8.73 -1.78 -22.50
N ASP A 200 -8.69 -2.26 -23.75
CA ASP A 200 -9.90 -2.68 -24.46
C ASP A 200 -10.28 -4.13 -24.11
N ASN A 201 -11.16 -4.29 -23.11
CA ASN A 201 -11.63 -5.60 -22.65
C ASN A 201 -12.55 -6.32 -23.66
N ASN A 202 -13.00 -5.67 -24.73
CA ASN A 202 -13.93 -6.26 -25.70
C ASN A 202 -13.23 -6.95 -26.88
N VAL A 203 -11.90 -7.05 -26.86
CA VAL A 203 -11.11 -7.50 -28.01
C VAL A 203 -11.49 -8.89 -28.55
N GLU A 204 -11.99 -9.77 -27.68
CA GLU A 204 -12.45 -11.11 -28.06
C GLU A 204 -13.78 -11.11 -28.84
N ARG A 205 -14.53 -10.00 -28.77
CA ARG A 205 -15.84 -9.85 -29.44
C ARG A 205 -15.74 -9.21 -30.82
N TYR A 206 -14.58 -8.65 -31.16
CA TYR A 206 -14.39 -7.95 -32.43
C TYR A 206 -14.11 -8.93 -33.59
N SER A 207 -14.71 -8.63 -34.73
CA SER A 207 -14.34 -9.20 -36.02
C SER A 207 -12.94 -8.76 -36.43
N LEU A 208 -12.33 -9.49 -37.38
CA LEU A 208 -11.00 -9.12 -37.89
C LEU A 208 -10.98 -7.71 -38.51
N LYS A 209 -12.06 -7.31 -39.18
CA LYS A 209 -12.19 -5.98 -39.77
C LYS A 209 -12.23 -4.87 -38.69
N GLU A 210 -13.00 -5.07 -37.63
CA GLU A 210 -13.04 -4.13 -36.50
C GLU A 210 -11.68 -4.04 -35.78
N LEU A 211 -10.97 -5.17 -35.65
CA LEU A 211 -9.60 -5.18 -35.12
C LEU A 211 -8.64 -4.39 -36.01
N GLU A 212 -8.73 -4.51 -37.33
CA GLU A 212 -7.92 -3.74 -38.28
C GLU A 212 -8.18 -2.23 -38.18
N GLU A 213 -9.45 -1.83 -38.11
CA GLU A 213 -9.85 -0.43 -37.95
C GLU A 213 -9.33 0.15 -36.62
N LYS A 214 -9.50 -0.59 -35.51
CA LYS A 214 -9.00 -0.18 -34.20
C LYS A 214 -7.48 -0.15 -34.14
N PHE A 215 -6.83 -1.12 -34.76
CA PHE A 215 -5.37 -1.16 -34.86
C PHE A 215 -4.85 0.06 -35.62
N ALA A 216 -5.44 0.41 -36.76
CA ALA A 216 -5.08 1.60 -37.52
C ALA A 216 -5.27 2.90 -36.71
N ALA A 217 -6.24 2.93 -35.80
CA ALA A 217 -6.57 4.07 -34.93
C ALA A 217 -5.75 4.15 -33.62
N LEU A 218 -4.79 3.24 -33.38
CA LEU A 218 -3.93 3.29 -32.19
C LEU A 218 -3.12 4.61 -32.12
N PRO A 219 -2.69 5.04 -30.92
CA PRO A 219 -1.94 6.27 -30.74
C PRO A 219 -0.48 6.12 -31.19
N TRP A 220 -0.26 5.92 -32.49
CA TRP A 220 1.03 5.64 -33.12
C TRP A 220 2.11 6.68 -32.80
N CYS A 221 1.72 7.95 -32.70
CA CYS A 221 2.62 9.03 -32.28
C CYS A 221 3.15 8.82 -30.85
N ASP A 222 2.28 8.53 -29.89
CA ASP A 222 2.68 8.28 -28.50
C ASP A 222 3.44 6.97 -28.33
N LEU A 223 3.18 6.00 -29.21
CA LEU A 223 3.91 4.74 -29.34
C LEU A 223 5.25 4.91 -30.05
N GLY A 224 5.56 6.07 -30.64
CA GLY A 224 6.86 6.34 -31.27
C GLY A 224 7.22 5.41 -32.43
N CYS A 225 6.22 4.90 -33.16
CA CYS A 225 6.41 4.08 -34.36
C CYS A 225 5.20 4.21 -35.30
N ASP A 226 5.35 3.77 -36.54
CA ASP A 226 4.24 3.62 -37.48
C ASP A 226 3.73 2.16 -37.54
N ILE A 227 2.64 1.96 -38.27
CA ILE A 227 1.99 0.65 -38.47
C ILE A 227 2.97 -0.36 -39.07
N GLU A 228 3.69 0.03 -40.11
CA GLU A 228 4.58 -0.88 -40.85
C GLU A 228 5.77 -1.33 -39.99
N GLY A 229 6.40 -0.39 -39.27
CA GLY A 229 7.47 -0.68 -38.33
C GLY A 229 7.00 -1.59 -37.20
N PHE A 230 5.81 -1.33 -36.64
CA PHE A 230 5.23 -2.17 -35.59
C PHE A 230 4.94 -3.59 -36.07
N GLN A 231 4.36 -3.76 -37.27
CA GLN A 231 4.13 -5.08 -37.85
C GLN A 231 5.45 -5.81 -38.12
N LYS A 232 6.50 -5.14 -38.60
CA LYS A 232 7.83 -5.76 -38.78
C LYS A 232 8.44 -6.31 -37.48
N ILE A 233 8.14 -5.69 -36.34
CA ILE A 233 8.62 -6.12 -35.02
C ILE A 233 7.94 -7.42 -34.59
N TYR A 234 6.66 -7.63 -34.93
CA TYR A 234 5.86 -8.70 -34.32
C TYR A 234 5.29 -9.72 -35.30
N ASP A 235 4.87 -9.33 -36.49
CA ASP A 235 4.14 -10.22 -37.40
C ASP A 235 5.02 -11.39 -37.87
N GLY A 236 4.50 -12.60 -37.71
CA GLY A 236 5.19 -13.85 -37.99
C GLY A 236 6.39 -14.15 -37.07
N LYS A 237 6.66 -13.32 -36.05
CA LYS A 237 7.78 -13.55 -35.14
C LYS A 237 7.45 -14.63 -34.12
N LYS A 238 8.51 -15.36 -33.75
CA LYS A 238 8.48 -16.36 -32.70
C LYS A 238 8.95 -15.74 -31.39
N VAL A 239 8.10 -15.78 -30.37
CA VAL A 239 8.45 -15.41 -28.99
C VAL A 239 8.61 -16.69 -28.18
N THR A 240 9.81 -16.92 -27.66
CA THR A 240 10.11 -18.06 -26.78
C THR A 240 9.96 -17.63 -25.32
N ILE A 241 9.20 -18.39 -24.54
CA ILE A 241 8.90 -18.13 -23.13
C ILE A 241 9.17 -19.42 -22.34
N GLY A 242 10.33 -19.48 -21.67
CA GLY A 242 10.78 -20.73 -21.07
C GLY A 242 10.93 -21.81 -22.14
N ASP A 243 10.28 -22.96 -21.93
CA ASP A 243 10.27 -24.08 -22.87
C ASP A 243 9.18 -23.96 -23.96
N ASP A 244 8.25 -23.01 -23.81
CA ASP A 244 7.17 -22.77 -24.77
C ASP A 244 7.60 -21.78 -25.86
N PHE A 245 6.97 -21.88 -27.02
CA PHE A 245 7.07 -20.85 -28.06
C PHE A 245 5.71 -20.48 -28.63
N PHE A 246 5.59 -19.21 -28.99
CA PHE A 246 4.39 -18.64 -29.57
C PHE A 246 4.76 -17.96 -30.88
N VAL A 247 4.02 -18.27 -31.95
CA VAL A 247 4.11 -17.53 -33.20
C VAL A 247 3.06 -16.43 -33.15
N ILE A 248 3.50 -15.18 -33.27
CA ILE A 248 2.60 -14.04 -33.34
C ILE A 248 1.99 -14.02 -34.74
N THR A 249 0.73 -14.46 -34.83
CA THR A 249 -0.08 -14.31 -36.03
C THR A 249 -0.60 -12.88 -36.11
N ARG A 250 -0.93 -12.41 -37.32
CA ARG A 250 -1.60 -11.12 -37.53
C ARG A 250 -2.82 -10.90 -36.64
N GLN A 251 -3.69 -11.91 -36.48
CA GLN A 251 -4.85 -11.80 -35.62
C GLN A 251 -4.46 -11.64 -34.14
N SER A 252 -3.51 -12.45 -33.65
CA SER A 252 -3.03 -12.31 -32.27
C SER A 252 -2.34 -10.97 -32.01
N LEU A 253 -1.59 -10.46 -33.00
CA LEU A 253 -0.96 -9.15 -32.94
C LEU A 253 -2.02 -8.04 -32.79
N PHE A 254 -3.04 -8.04 -33.64
CA PHE A 254 -4.08 -7.02 -33.56
C PHE A 254 -4.84 -7.09 -32.25
N LYS A 255 -5.18 -8.29 -31.76
CA LYS A 255 -5.83 -8.43 -30.45
C LYS A 255 -4.96 -7.83 -29.33
N MET A 256 -3.69 -8.22 -29.23
CA MET A 256 -2.81 -7.70 -28.17
C MET A 256 -2.59 -6.18 -28.29
N ALA A 257 -2.36 -5.69 -29.51
CA ALA A 257 -2.09 -4.29 -29.76
C ALA A 257 -3.32 -3.42 -29.48
N VAL A 258 -4.50 -3.82 -29.94
CA VAL A 258 -5.76 -3.11 -29.66
C VAL A 258 -6.07 -3.11 -28.17
N LYS A 259 -5.82 -4.24 -27.49
CA LYS A 259 -6.09 -4.36 -26.05
C LYS A 259 -5.16 -3.49 -25.19
N TYR A 260 -3.86 -3.43 -25.48
CA TYR A 260 -2.88 -2.86 -24.54
C TYR A 260 -2.13 -1.62 -25.02
N SER A 261 -2.06 -1.29 -26.30
CA SER A 261 -1.12 -0.25 -26.78
C SER A 261 -1.47 1.14 -26.25
N ALA A 262 -2.75 1.49 -26.13
CA ALA A 262 -3.17 2.75 -25.52
C ALA A 262 -2.79 2.83 -24.03
N ALA A 263 -2.97 1.73 -23.29
CA ALA A 263 -2.55 1.62 -21.89
C ALA A 263 -1.03 1.76 -21.71
N ILE A 264 -0.26 1.12 -22.59
CA ILE A 264 1.21 1.21 -22.61
C ILE A 264 1.67 2.64 -22.96
N ALA A 265 1.04 3.28 -23.94
CA ALA A 265 1.34 4.67 -24.30
C ALA A 265 1.09 5.63 -23.12
N PHE A 266 -0.01 5.44 -22.40
CA PHE A 266 -0.29 6.20 -21.17
C PHE A 266 0.75 5.94 -20.08
N ALA A 267 1.07 4.68 -19.78
CA ALA A 267 2.11 4.34 -18.80
C ALA A 267 3.46 4.96 -19.16
N ALA A 268 3.84 4.95 -20.44
CA ALA A 268 5.06 5.59 -20.93
C ALA A 268 5.03 7.12 -20.79
N LYS A 269 3.88 7.75 -21.03
CA LYS A 269 3.68 9.19 -20.78
C LYS A 269 3.87 9.54 -19.30
N VAL A 270 3.27 8.77 -18.39
CA VAL A 270 3.41 8.98 -16.94
C VAL A 270 4.86 8.76 -16.50
N PHE A 271 5.51 7.69 -16.96
CA PHE A 271 6.93 7.42 -16.67
C PHE A 271 7.84 8.59 -17.10
N ARG A 272 7.65 9.10 -18.32
CA ARG A 272 8.41 10.26 -18.83
C ARG A 272 8.16 11.52 -18.00
N HIS A 273 6.92 11.73 -17.55
CA HIS A 273 6.57 12.84 -16.66
C HIS A 273 7.28 12.75 -15.32
N ILE A 274 7.19 11.60 -14.63
CA ILE A 274 7.88 11.36 -13.35
C ILE A 274 9.39 11.60 -13.49
N LYS A 275 10.01 11.02 -14.54
CA LYS A 275 11.44 11.21 -14.83
C LYS A 275 11.81 12.68 -15.05
N LYS A 276 10.95 13.44 -15.73
CA LYS A 276 11.15 14.88 -15.96
C LYS A 276 11.11 15.67 -14.64
N VAL A 277 10.16 15.37 -13.77
CA VAL A 277 9.97 16.11 -12.50
C VAL A 277 11.03 15.74 -11.47
N LEU A 278 11.34 14.45 -11.32
CA LEU A 278 12.33 13.94 -10.34
C LEU A 278 13.79 14.11 -10.80
N GLY A 279 14.03 14.32 -12.10
CA GLY A 279 15.37 14.50 -12.64
C GLY A 279 16.27 13.28 -12.45
N GLN A 280 17.23 13.39 -11.52
CA GLN A 280 18.20 12.33 -11.22
C GLN A 280 17.78 11.45 -10.02
N GLU A 281 16.70 11.78 -9.32
CA GLU A 281 16.22 10.92 -8.24
C GLU A 281 15.71 9.57 -8.79
N VAL A 282 16.02 8.49 -8.08
CA VAL A 282 15.61 7.14 -8.45
C VAL A 282 14.21 6.88 -7.91
N PHE A 283 13.35 6.26 -8.72
CA PHE A 283 12.01 5.85 -8.34
C PHE A 283 11.70 4.44 -8.83
N ASP A 284 10.81 3.76 -8.12
CA ASP A 284 10.22 2.51 -8.56
C ASP A 284 8.96 2.82 -9.40
N PHE A 285 8.79 2.11 -10.50
CA PHE A 285 7.66 2.29 -11.41
C PHE A 285 6.98 0.95 -11.64
N GLU A 286 5.68 0.90 -11.35
CA GLU A 286 4.85 -0.27 -11.57
C GLU A 286 3.76 0.07 -12.59
N MET A 287 3.53 -0.83 -13.54
CA MET A 287 2.35 -0.79 -14.40
C MET A 287 1.40 -1.92 -13.98
N SER A 288 0.14 -1.56 -13.73
CA SER A 288 -0.89 -2.49 -13.28
C SER A 288 -1.93 -2.76 -14.38
N VAL A 289 -2.12 -4.03 -14.72
CA VAL A 289 -3.21 -4.50 -15.60
C VAL A 289 -3.99 -5.63 -14.92
N ASP A 290 -4.09 -5.57 -13.59
CA ASP A 290 -4.77 -6.56 -12.75
C ASP A 290 -6.30 -6.37 -12.71
N GLU A 291 -6.80 -5.16 -12.97
CA GLU A 291 -8.24 -4.83 -13.02
C GLU A 291 -8.84 -5.04 -14.43
N THR A 292 -8.46 -6.12 -15.15
CA THR A 292 -9.03 -6.50 -16.45
C THR A 292 -10.00 -7.67 -16.36
N ASP A 293 -11.00 -7.72 -17.25
CA ASP A 293 -12.04 -8.76 -17.23
C ASP A 293 -11.49 -10.17 -17.47
N VAL A 294 -10.52 -10.27 -18.38
CA VAL A 294 -9.89 -11.52 -18.79
C VAL A 294 -8.47 -11.61 -18.23
N PRO A 295 -8.02 -12.79 -17.75
CA PRO A 295 -6.63 -13.02 -17.37
C PRO A 295 -5.64 -12.58 -18.46
N THR A 296 -4.51 -12.04 -18.02
CA THR A 296 -3.40 -11.69 -18.91
C THR A 296 -2.69 -12.98 -19.33
N SER A 297 -2.74 -13.32 -20.61
CA SER A 297 -2.04 -14.49 -21.14
C SER A 297 -0.51 -14.29 -21.11
N PRO A 298 0.29 -15.37 -21.16
CA PRO A 298 1.75 -15.28 -21.26
C PRO A 298 2.22 -14.46 -22.47
N LEU A 299 1.56 -14.58 -23.63
CA LEU A 299 1.93 -13.82 -24.82
C LEU A 299 1.64 -12.32 -24.65
N GLU A 300 0.51 -11.97 -24.02
CA GLU A 300 0.18 -10.58 -23.69
C GLU A 300 1.16 -9.97 -22.68
N HIS A 301 1.55 -10.71 -21.63
CA HIS A 301 2.60 -10.26 -20.70
C HIS A 301 3.92 -10.01 -21.45
N ALA A 302 4.35 -10.94 -22.31
CA ALA A 302 5.56 -10.74 -23.12
C ALA A 302 5.46 -9.51 -24.03
N PHE A 303 4.31 -9.29 -24.67
CA PHE A 303 4.03 -8.12 -25.49
C PHE A 303 4.16 -6.81 -24.68
N ILE A 304 3.51 -6.72 -23.51
CA ILE A 304 3.60 -5.55 -22.62
C ILE A 304 5.06 -5.27 -22.24
N ALA A 305 5.81 -6.30 -21.82
CA ALA A 305 7.20 -6.15 -21.42
C ALA A 305 8.10 -5.66 -22.58
N LEU A 306 7.92 -6.20 -23.78
CA LEU A 306 8.67 -5.78 -24.97
C LEU A 306 8.37 -4.33 -25.35
N GLU A 307 7.10 -3.93 -25.30
CA GLU A 307 6.71 -2.57 -25.65
C GLU A 307 7.18 -1.54 -24.62
N LEU A 308 7.10 -1.85 -23.32
CA LEU A 308 7.68 -1.01 -22.28
C LEU A 308 9.19 -0.81 -22.51
N LYS A 309 9.91 -1.89 -22.87
CA LYS A 309 11.33 -1.83 -23.22
C LYS A 309 11.56 -0.97 -24.47
N ARG A 310 10.76 -1.13 -25.53
CA ARG A 310 10.85 -0.35 -26.77
C ARG A 310 10.65 1.15 -26.51
N LEU A 311 9.73 1.49 -25.60
CA LEU A 311 9.44 2.86 -25.18
C LEU A 311 10.39 3.41 -24.11
N ASN A 312 11.45 2.67 -23.76
CA ASN A 312 12.42 3.02 -22.73
C ASN A 312 11.80 3.26 -21.33
N VAL A 313 10.71 2.54 -21.02
CA VAL A 313 10.08 2.53 -19.69
C VAL A 313 10.77 1.46 -18.85
N LYS A 314 11.39 1.88 -17.75
CA LYS A 314 12.07 0.99 -16.81
C LYS A 314 11.12 0.61 -15.68
N ALA A 315 10.20 -0.32 -15.94
CA ALA A 315 9.33 -0.86 -14.91
C ALA A 315 10.15 -1.68 -13.90
N THR A 316 9.93 -1.44 -12.61
CA THR A 316 10.46 -2.26 -11.51
C THR A 316 9.56 -3.43 -11.16
N SER A 317 8.28 -3.33 -11.54
CA SER A 317 7.28 -4.38 -11.36
C SER A 317 6.16 -4.28 -12.38
N LEU A 318 5.50 -5.41 -12.64
CA LEU A 318 4.25 -5.50 -13.38
C LEU A 318 3.21 -6.25 -12.54
N ALA A 319 2.02 -5.68 -12.39
CA ALA A 319 0.86 -6.35 -11.81
C ALA A 319 -0.02 -6.86 -12.95
N LEU A 320 -0.28 -8.18 -12.96
CA LEU A 320 -1.02 -8.86 -14.02
C LEU A 320 -2.35 -9.37 -13.48
N ARG A 321 -3.35 -9.54 -14.35
CA ARG A 321 -4.56 -10.31 -14.03
C ARG A 321 -4.23 -11.80 -14.15
N PHE A 322 -4.09 -12.50 -13.03
CA PHE A 322 -3.90 -13.95 -13.03
C PHE A 322 -5.20 -14.72 -13.33
N VAL A 323 -5.06 -16.01 -13.67
CA VAL A 323 -6.19 -16.95 -13.72
C VAL A 323 -6.86 -17.09 -12.35
N GLY A 324 -8.11 -17.54 -12.34
CA GLY A 324 -8.96 -17.54 -11.15
C GLY A 324 -9.36 -16.15 -10.66
N LYS A 325 -9.70 -16.02 -9.39
CA LYS A 325 -10.13 -14.74 -8.79
C LYS A 325 -9.37 -14.41 -7.52
N PHE A 326 -8.93 -13.16 -7.46
CA PHE A 326 -8.27 -12.53 -6.33
C PHE A 326 -9.21 -11.51 -5.67
N GLU A 327 -10.36 -11.97 -5.20
CA GLU A 327 -11.32 -11.09 -4.50
C GLU A 327 -10.73 -10.53 -3.21
N LYS A 328 -11.19 -9.36 -2.79
CA LYS A 328 -10.71 -8.72 -1.56
C LYS A 328 -11.12 -9.55 -0.34
N ALA A 329 -10.26 -9.54 0.69
CA ALA A 329 -10.47 -10.13 2.02
C ALA A 329 -10.58 -11.66 2.14
N ILE A 330 -10.48 -12.41 1.05
CA ILE A 330 -10.70 -13.86 1.03
C ILE A 330 -9.55 -14.58 0.32
N ASP A 331 -9.50 -15.91 0.45
CA ASP A 331 -8.54 -16.75 -0.27
C ASP A 331 -8.81 -16.77 -1.79
N TYR A 332 -7.83 -17.25 -2.55
CA TYR A 332 -7.92 -17.45 -3.99
C TYR A 332 -9.09 -18.38 -4.35
N MET A 333 -9.76 -18.07 -5.46
CA MET A 333 -10.81 -18.91 -6.03
C MET A 333 -10.44 -19.35 -7.44
N GLY A 334 -10.17 -20.63 -7.63
CA GLY A 334 -9.86 -21.23 -8.92
C GLY A 334 -9.07 -22.52 -8.75
N ASP A 335 -8.61 -23.08 -9.87
CA ASP A 335 -7.74 -24.23 -9.88
C ASP A 335 -6.30 -23.80 -9.53
N LEU A 336 -5.68 -24.49 -8.55
CA LEU A 336 -4.32 -24.20 -8.09
C LEU A 336 -3.26 -24.72 -9.05
N GLU A 337 -3.50 -25.84 -9.75
CA GLU A 337 -2.59 -26.37 -10.75
C GLU A 337 -2.58 -25.48 -11.99
N GLU A 338 -3.75 -24.99 -12.41
CA GLU A 338 -3.86 -24.00 -13.49
C GLU A 338 -3.11 -22.70 -13.12
N PHE A 339 -3.30 -22.21 -11.90
CA PHE A 339 -2.58 -21.04 -11.40
C PHE A 339 -1.07 -21.27 -11.39
N GLU A 340 -0.58 -22.39 -10.84
CA GLU A 340 0.85 -22.71 -10.78
C GLU A 340 1.47 -22.80 -12.18
N GLY A 341 0.79 -23.49 -13.10
CA GLY A 341 1.22 -23.61 -14.49
C GLY A 341 1.30 -22.27 -15.21
N SER A 342 0.29 -21.41 -15.04
CA SER A 342 0.26 -20.07 -15.62
C SER A 342 1.30 -19.14 -15.00
N PHE A 343 1.39 -19.12 -13.67
CA PHE A 343 2.32 -18.29 -12.91
C PHE A 343 3.78 -18.62 -13.26
N LYS A 344 4.13 -19.89 -13.41
CA LYS A 344 5.47 -20.32 -13.85
C LYS A 344 5.87 -19.69 -15.20
N LYS A 345 4.93 -19.55 -16.14
CA LYS A 345 5.18 -18.88 -17.43
C LYS A 345 5.43 -17.39 -17.22
N HIS A 346 4.60 -16.71 -16.42
CA HIS A 346 4.83 -15.29 -16.10
C HIS A 346 6.16 -15.03 -15.39
N VAL A 347 6.57 -15.88 -14.47
CA VAL A 347 7.90 -15.81 -13.83
C VAL A 347 9.01 -15.96 -14.87
N SER A 348 8.87 -16.90 -15.80
CA SER A 348 9.85 -17.11 -16.88
C SER A 348 9.97 -15.88 -17.79
N ILE A 349 8.84 -15.23 -18.11
CA ILE A 349 8.81 -13.97 -18.88
C ILE A 349 9.52 -12.86 -18.10
N ALA A 350 9.17 -12.65 -16.83
CA ALA A 350 9.74 -11.59 -16.02
C ALA A 350 11.26 -11.72 -15.86
N LYS A 351 11.77 -12.96 -15.78
CA LYS A 351 13.22 -13.26 -15.78
C LYS A 351 13.87 -13.01 -17.15
N SER A 352 13.20 -13.37 -18.24
CA SER A 352 13.78 -13.33 -19.60
C SER A 352 13.72 -11.94 -20.24
N LEU A 353 12.63 -11.20 -20.02
CA LEU A 353 12.37 -9.90 -20.63
C LEU A 353 12.59 -8.72 -19.68
N GLY A 354 12.80 -9.00 -18.39
CA GLY A 354 13.09 -7.99 -17.37
C GLY A 354 14.58 -7.64 -17.26
N PRO A 355 15.10 -7.43 -16.03
CA PRO A 355 14.50 -7.83 -14.77
C PRO A 355 13.45 -6.85 -14.22
N TYR A 356 12.30 -7.38 -13.79
CA TYR A 356 11.28 -6.70 -12.99
C TYR A 356 10.58 -7.72 -12.09
N LYS A 357 9.92 -7.25 -11.03
CA LYS A 357 9.16 -8.09 -10.10
C LYS A 357 7.76 -8.38 -10.65
N ILE A 358 7.17 -9.49 -10.21
CA ILE A 358 5.73 -9.72 -10.39
C ILE A 358 5.01 -9.15 -9.16
N SER A 359 4.11 -8.21 -9.38
CA SER A 359 3.30 -7.60 -8.33
C SER A 359 1.97 -8.34 -8.18
N ILE A 360 1.65 -8.73 -6.95
CA ILE A 360 0.46 -9.48 -6.58
C ILE A 360 -0.50 -8.52 -5.88
N HIS A 361 -1.43 -7.99 -6.65
CA HIS A 361 -2.51 -7.15 -6.16
C HIS A 361 -3.60 -7.97 -5.48
N SER A 362 -4.36 -7.33 -4.60
CA SER A 362 -5.33 -8.03 -3.72
C SER A 362 -4.70 -9.20 -2.98
N GLY A 363 -3.41 -9.08 -2.64
CA GLY A 363 -2.56 -10.18 -2.21
C GLY A 363 -2.82 -10.64 -0.78
N SER A 364 -3.56 -9.88 0.03
CA SER A 364 -3.93 -10.33 1.37
C SER A 364 -4.89 -11.52 1.32
N ASP A 365 -4.75 -12.40 2.31
CA ASP A 365 -5.58 -13.57 2.60
C ASP A 365 -5.52 -14.70 1.56
N LYS A 366 -4.65 -14.60 0.55
CA LYS A 366 -4.45 -15.59 -0.53
C LYS A 366 -3.57 -16.79 -0.11
N PHE A 367 -3.85 -17.35 1.06
CA PHE A 367 -3.01 -18.37 1.70
C PHE A 367 -2.78 -19.61 0.85
N SER A 368 -3.76 -20.02 0.04
CA SER A 368 -3.62 -21.19 -0.84
C SER A 368 -2.57 -21.03 -1.93
N VAL A 369 -2.35 -19.81 -2.45
CA VAL A 369 -1.35 -19.55 -3.51
C VAL A 369 0.02 -19.13 -2.98
N PHE A 370 0.12 -18.69 -1.72
CA PHE A 370 1.40 -18.26 -1.13
C PHE A 370 2.54 -19.31 -1.22
N PRO A 371 2.31 -20.61 -0.97
CA PRO A 371 3.35 -21.61 -1.16
C PRO A 371 3.85 -21.70 -2.61
N ILE A 372 2.96 -21.53 -3.59
CA ILE A 372 3.32 -21.53 -5.02
C ILE A 372 4.17 -20.30 -5.34
N LEU A 373 3.73 -19.12 -4.87
CA LEU A 373 4.47 -17.87 -5.01
C LEU A 373 5.88 -17.96 -4.41
N GLY A 374 5.99 -18.48 -3.19
CA GLY A 374 7.26 -18.64 -2.48
C GLY A 374 8.25 -19.56 -3.21
N ARG A 375 7.76 -20.73 -3.67
CA ARG A 375 8.59 -21.70 -4.41
C ARG A 375 9.08 -21.15 -5.76
N LEU A 376 8.22 -20.43 -6.48
CA LEU A 376 8.52 -20.05 -7.87
C LEU A 376 9.23 -18.70 -8.00
N ALA A 377 8.99 -17.75 -7.09
CA ALA A 377 9.37 -16.35 -7.29
C ALA A 377 9.60 -15.53 -6.01
N SER A 378 9.92 -16.16 -4.86
CA SER A 378 10.10 -15.44 -3.58
C SER A 378 11.07 -14.24 -3.65
N ASP A 379 12.11 -14.29 -4.48
CA ASP A 379 13.09 -13.22 -4.66
C ASP A 379 12.63 -12.05 -5.54
N MET A 380 11.53 -12.23 -6.28
CA MET A 380 11.06 -11.27 -7.30
C MET A 380 9.55 -10.98 -7.23
N ILE A 381 8.96 -11.09 -6.04
CA ILE A 381 7.55 -10.74 -5.78
C ILE A 381 7.43 -9.37 -5.12
N HIS A 382 6.40 -8.61 -5.51
CA HIS A 382 5.83 -7.55 -4.69
C HIS A 382 4.43 -7.95 -4.23
N LEU A 383 4.23 -8.31 -2.97
CA LEU A 383 2.91 -8.66 -2.43
C LEU A 383 2.21 -7.41 -1.89
N LYS A 384 1.07 -6.99 -2.45
CA LYS A 384 0.33 -5.82 -1.94
C LYS A 384 -0.82 -6.23 -1.01
N THR A 385 -0.77 -5.74 0.22
CA THR A 385 -1.84 -5.81 1.21
C THR A 385 -2.30 -4.40 1.60
N ALA A 386 -3.55 -4.25 2.01
CA ALA A 386 -4.06 -2.98 2.56
C ALA A 386 -5.26 -3.23 3.49
N GLY A 387 -6.41 -3.58 2.91
CA GLY A 387 -7.67 -3.66 3.66
C GLY A 387 -7.71 -4.72 4.75
N THR A 388 -6.87 -5.76 4.71
CA THR A 388 -6.77 -6.70 5.84
C THR A 388 -6.34 -6.02 7.14
N SER A 389 -5.46 -5.00 7.08
CA SER A 389 -5.06 -4.25 8.29
C SER A 389 -6.21 -3.47 8.92
N TYR A 390 -7.14 -2.99 8.09
CA TYR A 390 -8.39 -2.38 8.57
C TYR A 390 -9.27 -3.42 9.28
N LEU A 391 -9.42 -4.62 8.71
CA LEU A 391 -10.20 -5.69 9.32
C LEU A 391 -9.61 -6.15 10.66
N GLU A 392 -8.28 -6.28 10.75
CA GLU A 392 -7.61 -6.61 12.00
C GLU A 392 -7.72 -5.48 13.04
N SER A 393 -7.85 -4.22 12.60
CA SER A 393 -8.18 -3.10 13.50
C SER A 393 -9.59 -3.23 14.06
N LEU A 394 -10.56 -3.66 13.24
CA LEU A 394 -11.93 -3.88 13.70
C LEU A 394 -12.06 -5.03 14.71
N ARG A 395 -11.11 -5.97 14.79
CA ARG A 395 -11.07 -6.97 15.88
C ARG A 395 -10.92 -6.30 17.24
N ILE A 396 -10.10 -5.25 17.32
CA ILE A 396 -9.94 -4.49 18.56
C ILE A 396 -11.26 -3.82 18.95
N VAL A 397 -11.98 -3.26 17.96
CA VAL A 397 -13.30 -2.69 18.20
C VAL A 397 -14.29 -3.76 18.67
N ALA A 398 -14.33 -4.93 18.03
CA ALA A 398 -15.19 -6.04 18.46
C ALA A 398 -14.91 -6.50 19.90
N ARG A 399 -13.65 -6.51 20.35
CA ARG A 399 -13.26 -6.93 21.70
C ARG A 399 -13.60 -5.91 22.78
N TYR A 400 -13.40 -4.62 22.49
CA TYR A 400 -13.42 -3.57 23.50
C TYR A 400 -14.64 -2.64 23.43
N ASP A 401 -15.29 -2.54 22.27
CA ASP A 401 -16.54 -1.82 22.07
C ASP A 401 -17.46 -2.65 21.13
N PRO A 402 -17.96 -3.81 21.59
CA PRO A 402 -18.83 -4.67 20.78
C PRO A 402 -20.11 -3.96 20.34
N SER A 403 -20.60 -2.98 21.11
CA SER A 403 -21.75 -2.14 20.71
C SER A 403 -21.41 -1.33 19.48
N LEU A 404 -20.28 -0.61 19.47
CA LEU A 404 -19.82 0.11 18.29
C LEU A 404 -19.64 -0.85 17.12
N PHE A 405 -19.01 -2.01 17.33
CA PHE A 405 -18.82 -2.98 16.25
C PHE A 405 -20.15 -3.42 15.61
N ARG A 406 -21.20 -3.66 16.40
CA ARG A 406 -22.55 -3.96 15.90
C ARG A 406 -23.15 -2.81 15.09
N GLU A 407 -22.93 -1.56 15.51
CA GLU A 407 -23.32 -0.38 14.73
C GLU A 407 -22.59 -0.35 13.37
N LEU A 408 -21.29 -0.67 13.35
CA LEU A 408 -20.50 -0.70 12.11
C LEU A 408 -21.01 -1.76 11.14
N VAL A 409 -21.30 -2.97 11.62
CA VAL A 409 -21.88 -4.06 10.81
C VAL A 409 -23.25 -3.63 10.25
N SER A 410 -24.10 -3.07 11.10
CA SER A 410 -25.44 -2.61 10.70
C SER A 410 -25.36 -1.55 9.60
N PHE A 411 -24.46 -0.59 9.75
CA PHE A 411 -24.24 0.45 8.76
C PHE A 411 -23.60 -0.09 7.47
N ALA A 412 -22.65 -1.02 7.58
CA ALA A 412 -22.05 -1.69 6.44
C ALA A 412 -23.10 -2.43 5.60
N LEU A 413 -24.04 -3.15 6.23
CA LEU A 413 -25.15 -3.82 5.54
C LEU A 413 -26.00 -2.82 4.73
N GLN A 414 -26.31 -1.66 5.30
CA GLN A 414 -27.07 -0.60 4.61
C GLN A 414 -26.31 0.00 3.42
N ARG A 415 -24.98 0.11 3.53
CA ARG A 415 -24.11 0.74 2.52
C ARG A 415 -23.60 -0.23 1.45
N PHE A 416 -23.71 -1.54 1.68
CA PHE A 416 -23.07 -2.56 0.85
C PHE A 416 -23.40 -2.43 -0.65
N ALA A 417 -24.68 -2.25 -1.00
CA ALA A 417 -25.10 -2.16 -2.40
C ALA A 417 -24.44 -1.00 -3.17
N GLU A 418 -24.20 0.12 -2.50
CA GLU A 418 -23.53 1.28 -3.10
C GLU A 418 -22.01 1.07 -3.14
N ASP A 419 -21.43 0.65 -2.02
CA ASP A 419 -19.98 0.54 -1.91
C ASP A 419 -19.40 -0.59 -2.76
N ARG A 420 -20.17 -1.67 -2.99
CA ARG A 420 -19.84 -2.80 -3.88
C ARG A 420 -19.63 -2.39 -5.33
N LYS A 421 -20.23 -1.30 -5.82
CA LYS A 421 -20.08 -0.88 -7.22
C LYS A 421 -18.64 -0.66 -7.66
N ALA A 422 -17.73 -0.41 -6.71
CA ALA A 422 -16.30 -0.20 -6.97
C ALA A 422 -15.42 -1.44 -6.68
N TYR A 423 -16.01 -2.60 -6.39
CA TYR A 423 -15.29 -3.84 -6.08
C TYR A 423 -15.97 -5.05 -6.71
N ASP A 424 -15.19 -5.86 -7.42
CA ASP A 424 -15.62 -7.18 -7.86
C ASP A 424 -15.55 -8.17 -6.69
N VAL A 425 -16.69 -8.37 -6.02
CA VAL A 425 -16.86 -9.34 -4.91
C VAL A 425 -18.18 -10.11 -5.08
N THR A 426 -18.16 -11.39 -4.70
CA THR A 426 -19.34 -12.28 -4.74
C THR A 426 -19.93 -12.54 -3.36
N THR A 427 -19.89 -11.55 -2.47
CA THR A 427 -20.45 -11.64 -1.12
C THR A 427 -21.93 -11.98 -1.14
N ASP A 428 -22.35 -12.96 -0.35
CA ASP A 428 -23.75 -13.31 -0.12
C ASP A 428 -24.21 -12.75 1.24
N LEU A 429 -25.09 -11.74 1.19
CA LEU A 429 -25.63 -11.09 2.38
C LEU A 429 -26.57 -12.00 3.18
N SER A 430 -27.18 -13.02 2.56
CA SER A 430 -28.09 -13.94 3.24
C SER A 430 -27.37 -14.82 4.28
N HIS A 431 -26.06 -14.99 4.13
CA HIS A 431 -25.19 -15.71 5.07
C HIS A 431 -24.65 -14.82 6.20
N ILE A 432 -25.04 -13.54 6.26
CA ILE A 432 -24.59 -12.61 7.29
C ILE A 432 -25.73 -12.43 8.30
N PRO A 433 -25.62 -12.98 9.53
CA PRO A 433 -26.67 -12.81 10.53
C PRO A 433 -26.78 -11.32 10.94
N PRO A 434 -27.96 -10.87 11.40
CA PRO A 434 -28.11 -9.54 12.00
C PRO A 434 -27.18 -9.40 13.21
N PRO A 435 -26.45 -8.28 13.36
CA PRO A 435 -25.47 -8.13 14.43
C PRO A 435 -26.06 -8.37 15.80
N ASN A 436 -27.27 -7.89 16.10
CA ASN A 436 -27.92 -8.06 17.41
C ASN A 436 -28.22 -9.53 17.79
N ASN A 437 -28.14 -10.47 16.84
CA ASN A 437 -28.39 -11.90 17.07
C ASN A 437 -27.11 -12.70 17.33
N VAL A 438 -25.93 -12.08 17.22
CA VAL A 438 -24.62 -12.72 17.43
C VAL A 438 -24.13 -12.39 18.83
N LEU A 439 -23.58 -13.36 19.58
CA LEU A 439 -22.99 -13.09 20.90
C LEU A 439 -21.69 -12.29 20.77
N ASP A 440 -21.32 -11.51 21.80
CA ASP A 440 -20.08 -10.72 21.77
C ASP A 440 -18.84 -11.57 21.47
N CYS A 441 -18.76 -12.78 22.05
CA CYS A 441 -17.66 -13.72 21.83
C CYS A 441 -17.59 -14.28 20.39
N ASP A 442 -18.68 -14.19 19.62
CA ASP A 442 -18.77 -14.71 18.25
C ASP A 442 -18.68 -13.62 17.18
N LEU A 443 -18.56 -12.34 17.56
CA LEU A 443 -18.49 -11.22 16.62
C LEU A 443 -17.29 -11.32 15.66
N GLU A 444 -16.10 -11.60 16.19
CA GLU A 444 -14.91 -11.74 15.36
C GLU A 444 -15.04 -12.91 14.37
N LYS A 445 -15.46 -14.07 14.87
CA LYS A 445 -15.65 -15.25 14.02
C LYS A 445 -16.63 -14.94 12.88
N THR A 446 -17.81 -14.43 13.24
CA THR A 446 -18.91 -14.21 12.30
C THR A 446 -18.61 -13.14 11.25
N TYR A 447 -17.90 -12.07 11.62
CA TYR A 447 -17.75 -10.91 10.75
C TYR A 447 -16.32 -10.67 10.25
N LEU A 448 -15.30 -11.27 10.84
CA LEU A 448 -13.89 -11.03 10.50
C LEU A 448 -13.13 -12.30 10.11
N ASP A 449 -13.64 -13.48 10.44
CA ASP A 449 -13.09 -14.77 9.97
C ASP A 449 -13.92 -15.34 8.80
N GLU A 450 -15.25 -15.31 8.92
CA GLU A 450 -16.15 -15.82 7.87
C GLU A 450 -16.17 -14.94 6.63
N ARG A 451 -16.18 -15.59 5.46
CA ARG A 451 -16.04 -14.98 4.13
C ARG A 451 -16.91 -13.74 3.92
N ASN A 452 -18.22 -13.88 4.15
CA ASN A 452 -19.19 -12.87 3.74
C ASN A 452 -19.14 -11.63 4.64
N GLY A 453 -19.07 -11.83 5.96
CA GLY A 453 -18.91 -10.72 6.91
C GLY A 453 -17.59 -9.97 6.68
N ARG A 454 -16.52 -10.72 6.40
CA ARG A 454 -15.20 -10.14 6.16
C ARG A 454 -15.17 -9.28 4.89
N GLN A 455 -15.79 -9.73 3.80
CA GLN A 455 -15.92 -8.92 2.57
C GLN A 455 -16.81 -7.69 2.77
N LEU A 456 -17.95 -7.83 3.46
CA LEU A 456 -18.87 -6.75 3.80
C LEU A 456 -18.12 -5.59 4.49
N LEU A 457 -17.37 -5.89 5.54
CA LEU A 457 -16.59 -4.88 6.27
C LEU A 457 -15.42 -4.35 5.44
N HIS A 458 -14.76 -5.20 4.65
CA HIS A 458 -13.59 -4.80 3.86
C HIS A 458 -13.90 -3.70 2.84
N ILE A 459 -15.05 -3.77 2.17
CA ILE A 459 -15.38 -2.84 1.07
C ILE A 459 -16.10 -1.56 1.56
N THR A 460 -16.71 -1.61 2.74
CA THR A 460 -17.49 -0.51 3.33
C THR A 460 -16.70 0.44 4.22
N TYR A 461 -15.39 0.19 4.39
CA TYR A 461 -14.49 1.04 5.20
C TYR A 461 -14.61 2.53 4.89
N GLY A 462 -14.78 2.89 3.62
CA GLY A 462 -14.87 4.28 3.20
C GLY A 462 -16.07 4.97 3.83
N SER A 463 -17.27 4.42 3.57
CA SER A 463 -18.50 4.90 4.18
C SER A 463 -18.41 4.96 5.71
N VAL A 464 -17.88 3.91 6.35
CA VAL A 464 -17.74 3.84 7.82
C VAL A 464 -16.85 4.97 8.33
N LEU A 465 -15.71 5.19 7.69
CA LEU A 465 -14.74 6.18 8.13
C LEU A 465 -15.16 7.60 7.75
N THR A 466 -16.00 7.82 6.74
CA THR A 466 -16.34 9.18 6.28
C THR A 466 -17.77 9.64 6.54
N ILE A 467 -18.63 8.82 7.12
CA ILE A 467 -19.98 9.28 7.45
C ILE A 467 -19.93 10.36 8.54
N LYS A 468 -20.65 11.46 8.29
CA LYS A 468 -20.76 12.61 9.19
C LYS A 468 -22.21 12.86 9.57
N LYS A 469 -22.40 13.38 10.78
CA LYS A 469 -23.67 14.01 11.19
C LYS A 469 -23.85 15.33 10.43
N ALA A 470 -25.07 15.87 10.48
CA ALA A 470 -25.35 17.22 9.95
C ALA A 470 -24.47 18.31 10.61
N SER A 471 -24.02 18.10 11.86
CA SER A 471 -23.09 18.99 12.56
C SER A 471 -21.66 18.97 12.03
N GLY A 472 -21.32 18.05 11.11
CA GLY A 472 -19.97 17.88 10.56
C GLY A 472 -19.05 16.94 11.36
N GLU A 473 -19.51 16.46 12.52
CA GLU A 473 -18.81 15.44 13.32
C GLU A 473 -18.85 14.07 12.64
N TRP A 474 -17.76 13.31 12.72
CA TRP A 474 -17.75 11.92 12.26
C TRP A 474 -18.63 11.04 13.14
N VAL A 475 -19.43 10.17 12.53
CA VAL A 475 -20.31 9.27 13.31
C VAL A 475 -19.50 8.17 14.00
N TYR A 476 -18.59 7.53 13.26
CA TYR A 476 -17.84 6.37 13.75
C TYR A 476 -16.34 6.60 13.89
N ARG A 477 -15.72 7.40 13.00
CA ARG A 477 -14.25 7.56 12.92
C ARG A 477 -13.61 7.83 14.27
N ASP A 478 -14.07 8.85 14.99
CA ASP A 478 -13.43 9.27 16.24
C ASP A 478 -13.57 8.23 17.35
N ARG A 479 -14.70 7.48 17.38
CA ARG A 479 -14.91 6.37 18.32
C ARG A 479 -14.01 5.18 17.99
N ILE A 480 -13.88 4.83 16.71
CA ILE A 480 -12.96 3.78 16.24
C ILE A 480 -11.53 4.16 16.63
N LEU A 481 -11.06 5.34 16.22
CA LEU A 481 -9.68 5.77 16.49
C LEU A 481 -9.38 5.81 17.99
N ARG A 482 -10.33 6.29 18.82
CA ARG A 482 -10.18 6.28 20.28
C ARG A 482 -9.97 4.87 20.83
N CYS A 483 -10.86 3.94 20.49
CA CYS A 483 -10.75 2.54 20.90
C CYS A 483 -9.39 1.94 20.49
N LEU A 484 -8.97 2.18 19.23
CA LEU A 484 -7.69 1.70 18.72
C LEU A 484 -6.48 2.29 19.46
N MET A 485 -6.51 3.58 19.82
CA MET A 485 -5.44 4.25 20.56
C MET A 485 -5.36 3.78 22.02
N GLU A 486 -6.51 3.56 22.68
CA GLU A 486 -6.56 3.04 24.05
C GLU A 486 -5.99 1.62 24.15
N HIS A 487 -6.07 0.84 23.06
CA HIS A 487 -5.60 -0.55 22.97
C HIS A 487 -4.44 -0.74 21.98
N GLU A 488 -3.60 0.28 21.78
CA GLU A 488 -2.61 0.32 20.68
C GLU A 488 -1.62 -0.87 20.67
N TYR A 489 -1.25 -1.40 21.83
CA TYR A 489 -0.31 -2.52 21.91
C TYR A 489 -0.92 -3.83 21.40
N GLU A 490 -2.18 -4.08 21.74
CA GLU A 490 -2.90 -5.25 21.24
C GLU A 490 -3.24 -5.09 19.76
N LEU A 491 -3.56 -3.87 19.31
CA LEU A 491 -3.69 -3.56 17.89
C LEU A 491 -2.43 -3.96 17.12
N TYR A 492 -1.25 -3.55 17.60
CA TYR A 492 0.01 -3.86 16.92
C TYR A 492 0.30 -5.35 16.87
N GLU A 493 0.07 -6.08 17.96
CA GLU A 493 0.28 -7.53 17.96
C GLU A 493 -0.76 -8.29 17.12
N THR A 494 -2.02 -7.84 17.11
CA THR A 494 -3.09 -8.44 16.29
C THR A 494 -2.76 -8.30 14.81
N VAL A 495 -2.45 -7.08 14.36
CA VAL A 495 -2.02 -6.80 12.98
C VAL A 495 -0.73 -7.56 12.64
N ALA A 496 0.25 -7.56 13.55
CA ALA A 496 1.53 -8.22 13.31
C ALA A 496 1.36 -9.74 13.16
N LYS A 497 0.58 -10.38 14.02
CA LYS A 497 0.30 -11.82 13.95
C LYS A 497 -0.34 -12.21 12.63
N HIS A 498 -1.31 -11.42 12.15
CA HIS A 498 -1.98 -11.69 10.89
C HIS A 498 -1.05 -11.54 9.69
N LEU A 499 -0.24 -10.48 9.64
CA LEU A 499 0.68 -10.22 8.53
C LEU A 499 1.92 -11.12 8.56
N ARG A 500 2.41 -11.56 9.73
CA ARG A 500 3.48 -12.56 9.81
C ARG A 500 3.10 -13.84 9.09
N ARG A 501 1.86 -14.31 9.23
CA ARG A 501 1.36 -15.47 8.47
C ARG A 501 1.49 -15.29 6.96
N HIS A 502 1.30 -14.08 6.44
CA HIS A 502 1.45 -13.81 5.00
C HIS A 502 2.90 -13.88 4.59
N VAL A 503 3.76 -13.17 5.34
CA VAL A 503 5.19 -13.08 5.06
C VAL A 503 5.85 -14.46 5.16
N GLU A 504 5.57 -15.22 6.21
CA GLU A 504 6.11 -16.56 6.42
C GLU A 504 5.61 -17.59 5.38
N ALA A 505 4.39 -17.43 4.87
CA ALA A 505 3.84 -18.34 3.87
C ALA A 505 4.49 -18.20 2.48
N ILE A 506 5.10 -17.04 2.16
CA ILE A 506 5.82 -16.81 0.91
C ILE A 506 7.33 -16.94 1.11
N TRP A 507 7.85 -16.30 2.15
CA TRP A 507 9.28 -16.21 2.46
C TRP A 507 9.56 -17.02 3.72
N SER A 508 9.42 -18.35 3.66
CA SER A 508 9.74 -19.24 4.79
C SER A 508 11.25 -19.36 5.04
#